data_AF-A0A4Q4D124-F1
#
_entry.id   AF-A0A4Q4D124-F1
#
_cell.length_a   1.000
_cell.length_b   1.000
_cell.length_c   1.000
_cell.angle_alpha   90.00
_cell.angle_beta   90.00
_cell.angle_gamma   90.00
#
_symmetry.space_group_name_H-M   'P 1'
#
loop_
_entity.id
_entity.type
_entity.pdbx_description
1 polymer ?
#
loop_
_entity_poly.entity_id
_entity_poly.type
_entity_poly.pdbx_seq_one_letter_code
_entity_poly.pdbx_strand_id
1 'polypeptide(L)'
;MPRGDGATGATSRAAACWVSDLGFPIIDAKGRVRRVAGFAHAAEGGAGEEGLRRLLLAELNHRVRNALAAVQSVAAQTARAAPDPRSFWETFAGRLRAMARAHDMLAGRGWPEGVELRALVEAELAPYRHAAGPAGPLAEIDGPTVHLRPAAAVALALALHELATNAVRHGS
;
A
#
# COMPACT_ATOMS: atom_id res chain seq x y z
N MET A 1 37.02 15.46 -62.59
CA MET A 1 35.72 14.85 -62.19
C MET A 1 35.46 13.62 -63.06
N PRO A 2 34.77 12.57 -62.59
CA PRO A 2 34.21 12.28 -61.24
C PRO A 2 35.00 11.14 -60.52
N ARG A 3 35.18 11.13 -59.19
CA ARG A 3 34.28 10.84 -58.04
C ARG A 3 33.77 9.39 -57.96
N GLY A 4 34.08 8.75 -56.83
CA GLY A 4 33.55 7.46 -56.38
C GLY A 4 34.00 7.14 -54.95
N ASP A 5 33.64 8.01 -54.01
CA ASP A 5 33.75 7.73 -52.56
C ASP A 5 32.79 6.58 -52.21
N GLY A 6 33.36 5.48 -51.72
CA GLY A 6 32.62 4.39 -51.10
C GLY A 6 32.18 4.79 -49.69
N ALA A 7 31.06 5.51 -49.58
CA ALA A 7 30.36 5.69 -48.32
C ALA A 7 29.71 4.36 -47.92
N THR A 8 30.39 3.61 -47.05
CA THR A 8 29.82 2.49 -46.30
C THR A 8 28.71 3.04 -45.41
N GLY A 9 27.47 2.71 -45.75
CA GLY A 9 26.29 3.07 -44.97
C GLY A 9 26.37 2.48 -43.57
N ALA A 10 26.62 3.32 -42.58
CA ALA A 10 26.38 3.02 -41.18
C ALA A 10 24.87 2.90 -40.98
N THR A 11 24.36 1.67 -41.04
CA THR A 11 23.02 1.35 -40.55
C THR A 11 23.06 1.49 -39.02
N SER A 12 22.49 2.58 -38.50
CA SER A 12 22.31 2.75 -37.06
C SER A 12 21.37 1.65 -36.58
N ARG A 13 21.93 0.68 -35.86
CA ARG A 13 21.15 -0.41 -35.25
C ARG A 13 20.38 0.21 -34.10
N ALA A 14 19.06 0.36 -34.24
CA ALA A 14 18.22 0.82 -33.14
C ALA A 14 18.38 -0.16 -31.96
N ALA A 15 18.93 0.32 -30.84
CA ALA A 15 19.02 -0.46 -29.62
C ALA A 15 17.62 -0.54 -29.01
N ALA A 16 17.04 -1.74 -28.97
CA ALA A 16 15.81 -1.97 -28.24
C ALA A 16 16.14 -2.02 -26.75
N CYS A 17 15.57 -1.11 -25.96
CA CYS A 17 15.64 -1.13 -24.51
C CYS A 17 14.27 -1.49 -23.92
N TRP A 18 14.28 -2.14 -22.76
CA TRP A 18 13.05 -2.37 -22.01
C TRP A 18 12.77 -1.14 -21.16
N VAL A 19 11.55 -0.60 -21.26
CA VAL A 19 11.09 0.53 -20.44
C VAL A 19 9.94 0.06 -19.56
N SER A 20 10.09 0.20 -18.24
CA SER A 20 8.99 0.10 -17.28
C SER A 20 8.55 1.51 -16.91
N ASP A 21 7.25 1.79 -17.03
CA ASP A 21 6.65 3.07 -16.66
C ASP A 21 5.56 2.87 -15.62
N LEU A 22 5.58 3.71 -14.58
CA LEU A 22 4.52 3.77 -13.58
C LEU A 22 4.06 5.22 -13.44
N GLY A 23 2.82 5.48 -13.87
CA GLY A 23 2.14 6.76 -13.69
C GLY A 23 1.10 6.70 -12.58
N PHE A 24 0.96 7.78 -11.82
CA PHE A 24 -0.15 7.98 -10.89
C PHE A 24 -0.77 9.37 -11.05
N PRO A 25 -2.10 9.47 -10.90
CA PRO A 25 -2.81 10.74 -10.99
C PRO A 25 -2.61 11.55 -9.70
N ILE A 26 -2.29 12.83 -9.84
CA ILE A 26 -2.35 13.82 -8.78
C ILE A 26 -3.75 14.44 -8.83
N ILE A 27 -4.57 14.11 -7.85
CA ILE A 27 -5.98 14.45 -7.80
C ILE A 27 -6.19 15.66 -6.88
N ASP A 28 -7.05 16.60 -7.28
CA ASP A 28 -7.43 17.74 -6.45
C ASP A 28 -8.42 17.37 -5.33
N ALA A 29 -8.72 18.33 -4.46
CA ALA A 29 -9.66 18.14 -3.35
C ALA A 29 -11.11 17.83 -3.79
N LYS A 30 -11.43 17.98 -5.08
CA LYS A 30 -12.74 17.68 -5.69
C LYS A 30 -12.72 16.36 -6.48
N GLY A 31 -11.65 15.57 -6.37
CA GLY A 31 -11.54 14.27 -7.05
C GLY A 31 -11.17 14.35 -8.53
N ARG A 32 -10.74 15.52 -9.04
CA ARG A 32 -10.35 15.69 -10.45
C ARG A 32 -8.84 15.52 -10.64
N VAL A 33 -8.43 14.82 -11.69
CA VAL A 33 -7.00 14.66 -12.03
C VAL A 33 -6.46 16.00 -12.51
N ARG A 34 -5.53 16.57 -11.74
CA ARG A 34 -4.87 17.85 -12.06
C ARG A 34 -3.58 17.65 -12.84
N ARG A 35 -2.81 16.60 -12.53
CA ARG A 35 -1.55 16.24 -13.19
C ARG A 35 -1.38 14.72 -13.17
N VAL A 36 -0.55 14.20 -14.07
CA VAL A 36 -0.02 12.84 -13.98
C VAL A 36 1.47 12.96 -13.72
N ALA A 37 1.95 12.29 -12.68
CA ALA A 37 3.37 12.13 -12.40
C ALA A 37 3.73 10.68 -12.66
N GLY A 38 4.92 10.44 -13.20
CA GLY A 38 5.37 9.09 -13.48
C GLY A 38 6.89 8.97 -13.37
N PHE A 39 7.33 7.74 -13.18
CA PHE A 39 8.74 7.36 -13.22
C PHE A 39 8.92 6.33 -14.33
N ALA A 40 9.75 6.67 -15.32
CA ALA A 40 10.15 5.75 -16.37
C ALA A 40 11.59 5.30 -16.13
N HIS A 41 11.85 4.01 -16.29
CA HIS A 41 13.18 3.44 -16.21
C HIS A 41 13.44 2.58 -17.44
N ALA A 42 14.52 2.88 -18.16
CA ALA A 42 14.98 2.14 -19.33
C ALA A 42 16.23 1.31 -18.99
N ALA A 43 16.29 0.05 -19.43
CA ALA A 43 17.44 -0.82 -19.27
C ALA A 43 17.89 -1.42 -20.63
N GLU A 44 19.20 -1.34 -20.91
CA GLU A 44 19.85 -1.96 -22.07
C GLU A 44 20.56 -3.27 -21.69
N GLY A 45 20.68 -4.18 -22.68
CA GLY A 45 20.97 -5.60 -22.51
C GLY A 45 22.30 -5.98 -21.84
N GLY A 46 22.17 -6.76 -20.76
CA GLY A 46 23.21 -7.45 -19.96
C GLY A 46 22.62 -7.99 -18.65
N ALA A 47 21.30 -8.17 -18.58
CA ALA A 47 20.48 -7.50 -17.57
C ALA A 47 19.59 -8.46 -16.74
N GLY A 48 20.06 -9.67 -16.44
CA GLY A 48 19.30 -10.61 -15.61
C GLY A 48 19.33 -10.22 -14.13
N GLU A 49 20.50 -10.38 -13.49
CA GLU A 49 20.66 -10.25 -12.04
C GLU A 49 20.66 -8.79 -11.57
N GLU A 50 21.44 -7.93 -12.22
CA GLU A 50 21.47 -6.50 -11.89
C GLU A 50 20.20 -5.76 -12.35
N GLY A 51 19.54 -6.24 -13.42
CA GLY A 51 18.22 -5.75 -13.83
C GLY A 51 17.14 -6.12 -12.82
N LEU A 52 17.11 -7.40 -12.39
CA LEU A 52 16.22 -7.87 -11.33
C LEU A 52 16.48 -7.14 -10.01
N ARG A 53 17.74 -6.93 -9.62
CA ARG A 53 18.10 -6.19 -8.41
C ARG A 53 17.56 -4.76 -8.44
N ARG A 54 17.71 -4.06 -9.57
CA ARG A 54 17.14 -2.70 -9.74
C ARG A 54 15.61 -2.70 -9.71
N LEU A 55 14.96 -3.69 -10.33
CA LEU A 55 13.51 -3.83 -10.28
C LEU A 55 13.01 -4.06 -8.85
N LEU A 56 13.66 -4.95 -8.09
CA LEU A 56 13.32 -5.22 -6.69
C LEU A 56 13.53 -3.99 -5.80
N LEU A 57 14.63 -3.24 -6.00
CA LEU A 57 14.87 -1.98 -5.30
C LEU A 57 13.81 -0.93 -5.64
N ALA A 58 13.40 -0.84 -6.91
CA ALA A 58 12.36 0.09 -7.34
C ALA A 58 10.99 -0.26 -6.72
N GLU A 59 10.63 -1.55 -6.70
CA GLU A 59 9.38 -2.05 -6.10
C GLU A 59 9.39 -1.87 -4.58
N LEU A 60 10.51 -2.15 -3.91
CA LEU A 60 10.65 -1.89 -2.48
C LEU A 60 10.48 -0.40 -2.16
N ASN A 61 11.17 0.47 -2.91
CA ASN A 61 11.07 1.91 -2.70
C ASN A 61 9.65 2.42 -2.96
N HIS A 62 8.95 1.84 -3.94
CA HIS A 62 7.54 2.12 -4.18
C HIS A 62 6.66 1.70 -3.00
N ARG A 63 6.86 0.50 -2.44
CA ARG A 63 6.12 0.03 -1.24
C ARG A 63 6.37 0.92 -0.03
N VAL A 64 7.61 1.35 0.18
CA VAL A 64 7.97 2.28 1.27
C VAL A 64 7.27 3.63 1.09
N ARG A 65 7.29 4.21 -0.11
CA ARG A 65 6.57 5.47 -0.39
C ARG A 65 5.07 5.34 -0.14
N ASN A 66 4.46 4.22 -0.51
CA ASN A 66 3.04 3.98 -0.28
C ASN A 66 2.71 3.89 1.21
N ALA A 67 3.54 3.20 2.00
CA ALA A 67 3.36 3.13 3.45
C ALA A 67 3.47 4.52 4.10
N LEU A 68 4.48 5.33 3.72
CA LEU A 68 4.65 6.69 4.25
C LEU A 68 3.47 7.60 3.88
N ALA A 69 2.98 7.53 2.64
CA ALA A 69 1.82 8.29 2.22
C ALA A 69 0.55 7.92 3.02
N ALA A 70 0.36 6.62 3.31
CA ALA A 70 -0.74 6.14 4.14
C ALA A 70 -0.64 6.65 5.59
N VAL A 71 0.56 6.61 6.19
CA VAL A 71 0.81 7.15 7.53
C VAL A 71 0.52 8.65 7.59
N GLN A 72 0.98 9.42 6.60
CA GLN A 72 0.70 10.85 6.50
C GLN A 72 -0.80 11.13 6.38
N SER A 73 -1.52 10.36 5.56
CA SER A 73 -2.97 10.50 5.40
C SER A 73 -3.73 10.24 6.70
N VAL A 74 -3.35 9.18 7.42
CA VAL A 74 -3.93 8.86 8.73
C VAL A 74 -3.64 9.95 9.76
N ALA A 75 -2.41 10.46 9.82
CA ALA A 75 -2.08 11.58 10.70
C ALA A 75 -2.93 12.82 10.41
N ALA A 76 -3.06 13.21 9.13
CA ALA A 76 -3.85 14.35 8.71
C ALA A 76 -5.36 14.17 8.96
N GLN A 77 -5.89 12.96 8.82
CA GLN A 77 -7.29 12.69 9.13
C GLN A 77 -7.55 12.73 10.64
N THR A 78 -6.67 12.12 11.45
CA THR A 78 -6.80 12.11 12.91
C THR A 78 -6.67 13.53 13.48
N ALA A 79 -5.73 14.34 12.98
CA ALA A 79 -5.54 15.72 13.43
C ALA A 79 -6.78 16.60 13.20
N ARG A 80 -7.52 16.37 12.12
CA ARG A 80 -8.76 17.13 11.82
C ARG A 80 -9.93 16.77 12.74
N ALA A 81 -9.95 15.56 13.30
CA ALA A 81 -11.05 15.06 14.11
C ALA A 81 -10.78 15.11 15.62
N ALA A 82 -9.51 15.21 16.04
CA ALA A 82 -9.12 15.18 17.44
C ALA A 82 -9.43 16.52 18.16
N PRO A 83 -10.12 16.49 19.30
CA PRO A 83 -10.42 17.70 20.08
C PRO A 83 -9.20 18.26 20.82
N ASP A 84 -8.19 17.44 21.09
CA ASP A 84 -7.01 17.80 21.85
C ASP A 84 -5.80 16.91 21.48
N PRO A 85 -4.55 17.30 21.82
CA PRO A 85 -3.34 16.56 21.49
C PRO A 85 -3.29 15.13 22.06
N ARG A 86 -3.90 14.89 23.23
CA ARG A 86 -3.93 13.56 23.84
C ARG A 86 -4.87 12.65 23.06
N SER A 87 -6.08 13.12 22.76
CA SER A 87 -7.04 12.39 21.91
C SER A 87 -6.48 12.09 20.52
N PHE A 88 -5.71 13.02 19.94
CA PHE A 88 -4.96 12.79 18.71
C PHE A 88 -4.00 11.62 18.85
N TRP A 89 -3.12 11.63 19.86
CA TRP A 89 -2.10 10.61 20.03
C TRP A 89 -2.70 9.23 20.26
N GLU A 90 -3.72 9.13 21.12
CA GLU A 90 -4.40 7.87 21.41
C GLU A 90 -5.02 7.25 20.15
N THR A 91 -5.72 8.07 19.35
CA THR A 91 -6.37 7.63 18.10
C THR A 91 -5.33 7.30 17.02
N PHE A 92 -4.34 8.16 16.83
CA PHE A 92 -3.30 7.98 15.82
C PHE A 92 -2.46 6.73 16.09
N ALA A 93 -2.03 6.52 17.34
CA ALA A 93 -1.28 5.33 17.73
C ALA A 93 -2.11 4.05 17.55
N GLY A 94 -3.41 4.09 17.83
CA GLY A 94 -4.33 2.97 17.57
C GLY A 94 -4.36 2.59 16.08
N ARG A 95 -4.62 3.57 15.22
CA ARG A 95 -4.64 3.40 13.75
C ARG A 95 -3.30 2.93 13.19
N LEU A 96 -2.19 3.45 13.71
CA LEU A 96 -0.85 3.03 13.30
C LEU A 96 -0.57 1.56 13.63
N ARG A 97 -1.02 1.07 14.80
CA ARG A 97 -0.92 -0.35 15.15
C ARG A 97 -1.79 -1.24 14.25
N ALA A 98 -2.98 -0.79 13.88
CA ALA A 98 -3.85 -1.50 12.94
C ALA A 98 -3.19 -1.63 11.56
N MET A 99 -2.61 -0.53 11.06
CA MET A 99 -1.83 -0.57 9.82
C MET A 99 -0.61 -1.50 9.93
N ALA A 100 0.12 -1.46 11.05
CA ALA A 100 1.28 -2.32 11.27
C ALA A 100 0.91 -3.80 11.21
N ARG A 101 -0.17 -4.23 11.87
CA ARG A 101 -0.66 -5.62 11.77
C ARG A 101 -1.00 -6.01 10.34
N ALA A 102 -1.74 -5.16 9.62
CA ALA A 102 -2.04 -5.42 8.21
C ALA A 102 -0.76 -5.53 7.35
N HIS A 103 0.24 -4.70 7.61
CA HIS A 103 1.55 -4.74 6.94
C HIS A 103 2.35 -5.99 7.29
N ASP A 104 2.36 -6.43 8.55
CA ASP A 104 3.03 -7.66 8.97
C ASP A 104 2.40 -8.89 8.30
N MET A 105 1.07 -8.90 8.17
CA MET A 105 0.35 -9.96 7.44
C MET A 105 0.69 -9.97 5.95
N LEU A 106 0.88 -8.79 5.34
CA LEU A 106 1.30 -8.64 3.94
C LEU A 106 2.78 -9.01 3.72
N ALA A 107 3.63 -8.81 4.72
CA ALA A 107 5.06 -9.10 4.65
C ALA A 107 5.38 -10.57 5.01
N GLY A 108 4.63 -11.16 5.94
CA GLY A 108 4.91 -12.45 6.57
C GLY A 108 4.63 -13.68 5.70
N ARG A 109 3.91 -13.53 4.58
CA ARG A 109 3.72 -14.63 3.63
C ARG A 109 3.80 -14.07 2.21
N GLY A 110 4.68 -14.62 1.38
CA GLY A 110 4.81 -14.30 -0.04
C GLY A 110 3.61 -14.77 -0.88
N TRP A 111 2.38 -14.46 -0.45
CA TRP A 111 1.16 -14.93 -1.06
C TRP A 111 0.86 -14.11 -2.31
N PRO A 112 0.82 -14.74 -3.49
CA PRO A 112 0.32 -14.10 -4.71
C PRO A 112 -1.13 -13.63 -4.55
N GLU A 113 -1.88 -14.23 -3.63
CA GLU A 113 -3.33 -14.07 -3.47
C GLU A 113 -3.75 -12.94 -2.51
N GLY A 114 -2.85 -12.43 -1.65
CA GLY A 114 -3.15 -11.35 -0.69
C GLY A 114 -3.37 -11.81 0.76
N VAL A 115 -4.11 -11.03 1.56
CA VAL A 115 -4.38 -11.32 2.98
C VAL A 115 -5.77 -11.92 3.15
N GLU A 116 -5.90 -13.06 3.83
CA GLU A 116 -7.20 -13.63 4.17
C GLU A 116 -7.99 -12.69 5.09
N LEU A 117 -9.22 -12.36 4.70
CA LEU A 117 -10.13 -11.48 5.43
C LEU A 117 -10.37 -11.96 6.87
N ARG A 118 -10.63 -13.26 7.07
CA ARG A 118 -10.88 -13.83 8.40
C ARG A 118 -9.68 -13.61 9.32
N ALA A 119 -8.47 -13.90 8.83
CA ALA A 119 -7.25 -13.69 9.59
C ALA A 119 -7.03 -12.20 9.93
N LEU A 120 -7.40 -11.29 9.02
CA LEU A 120 -7.31 -9.84 9.27
C LEU A 120 -8.28 -9.41 10.38
N VAL A 121 -9.53 -9.87 10.32
CA VAL A 121 -10.54 -9.59 11.35
C VAL A 121 -10.07 -10.12 12.70
N GLU A 122 -9.58 -11.36 12.76
CA GLU A 122 -9.09 -11.96 13.99
C GLU A 122 -7.89 -11.21 14.58
N ALA A 123 -6.95 -10.76 13.74
CA ALA A 123 -5.79 -9.98 14.16
C ALA A 123 -6.18 -8.60 14.69
N GLU A 124 -7.13 -7.92 14.04
CA GLU A 124 -7.61 -6.60 14.46
C GLU A 124 -8.45 -6.65 15.74
N LEU A 125 -9.23 -7.72 15.93
CA LEU A 125 -10.06 -7.88 17.12
C LEU A 125 -9.30 -8.49 18.31
N ALA A 126 -8.12 -9.11 18.09
CA ALA A 126 -7.33 -9.72 19.14
C ALA A 126 -7.09 -8.84 20.38
N PRO A 127 -6.75 -7.53 20.25
CA PRO A 127 -6.53 -6.65 21.40
C PRO A 127 -7.79 -6.41 22.25
N TYR A 128 -8.98 -6.67 21.70
CA TYR A 128 -10.28 -6.39 22.32
C TYR A 128 -10.99 -7.65 22.81
N ARG A 129 -10.38 -8.84 22.69
CA ARG A 129 -10.97 -10.11 23.12
C ARG A 129 -11.36 -10.10 24.60
N HIS A 130 -10.60 -9.41 25.45
CA HIS A 130 -10.90 -9.28 26.88
C HIS A 130 -11.96 -8.23 27.20
N ALA A 131 -12.36 -7.40 26.23
CA ALA A 131 -13.47 -6.48 26.37
C ALA A 131 -14.83 -7.18 26.22
N ALA A 132 -14.84 -8.46 25.83
CA ALA A 132 -16.03 -9.31 25.88
C ALA A 132 -16.46 -9.50 27.34
N GLY A 133 -17.51 -8.78 27.74
CA GLY A 133 -18.15 -8.91 29.05
C GLY A 133 -19.19 -10.04 29.07
N PRO A 134 -20.06 -10.10 30.10
CA PRO A 134 -21.15 -11.08 30.19
C PRO A 134 -22.17 -11.00 29.02
N ALA A 135 -22.08 -9.97 28.17
CA ALA A 135 -22.91 -9.77 26.99
C ALA A 135 -22.54 -10.66 25.78
N GLY A 136 -21.44 -11.43 25.85
CA GLY A 136 -21.01 -12.32 24.77
C GLY A 136 -19.78 -11.83 24.00
N PRO A 137 -19.39 -12.52 22.91
CA PRO A 137 -18.20 -12.19 22.14
C PRO A 137 -18.34 -10.83 21.44
N LEU A 138 -17.22 -10.11 21.28
CA LEU A 138 -17.19 -8.81 20.61
C LEU A 138 -17.61 -8.87 19.13
N ALA A 139 -17.43 -10.02 18.49
CA ALA A 139 -17.85 -10.26 17.11
C ALA A 139 -18.07 -11.75 16.83
N GLU A 140 -18.98 -12.05 15.92
CA GLU A 140 -19.11 -13.33 15.25
C GLU A 140 -18.59 -13.19 13.81
N ILE A 141 -17.83 -14.19 13.33
CA ILE A 141 -17.17 -14.15 12.02
C ILE A 141 -17.65 -15.33 11.18
N ASP A 142 -18.58 -15.06 10.26
CA ASP A 142 -19.10 -16.04 9.31
C ASP A 142 -18.90 -15.59 7.86
N GLY A 143 -18.81 -16.56 6.95
CA GLY A 143 -18.67 -16.31 5.51
C GLY A 143 -17.50 -17.03 4.82
N PRO A 144 -17.43 -16.94 3.49
CA PRO A 144 -16.45 -17.67 2.68
C PRO A 144 -15.03 -17.10 2.84
N THR A 145 -14.03 -17.91 2.50
CA THR A 145 -12.63 -17.48 2.45
C THR A 145 -12.44 -16.43 1.34
N VAL A 146 -12.08 -15.20 1.74
CA VAL A 146 -11.83 -14.07 0.84
C VAL A 146 -10.40 -13.58 1.05
N HIS A 147 -9.67 -13.36 -0.04
CA HIS A 147 -8.35 -12.75 0.00
C HIS A 147 -8.42 -11.29 -0.47
N LEU A 148 -7.81 -10.41 0.32
CA LEU A 148 -7.77 -8.97 0.11
C LEU A 148 -6.43 -8.58 -0.51
N ARG A 149 -6.52 -7.76 -1.55
CA ARG A 149 -5.37 -7.01 -2.08
C ARG A 149 -4.83 -6.06 -1.00
N PRO A 150 -3.53 -5.68 -1.04
CA PRO A 150 -2.88 -4.89 0.01
C PRO A 150 -3.65 -3.62 0.41
N ALA A 151 -4.09 -2.83 -0.57
CA ALA A 151 -4.82 -1.58 -0.31
C ALA A 151 -6.17 -1.82 0.42
N ALA A 152 -6.87 -2.91 0.08
CA ALA A 152 -8.13 -3.26 0.74
C ALA A 152 -7.89 -3.79 2.16
N ALA A 153 -6.83 -4.57 2.37
CA ALA A 153 -6.46 -5.06 3.69
C ALA A 153 -6.16 -3.90 4.66
N VAL A 154 -5.36 -2.91 4.25
CA VAL A 154 -5.05 -1.74 5.09
C VAL A 154 -6.30 -0.91 5.39
N ALA A 155 -7.14 -0.65 4.37
CA ALA A 155 -8.37 0.11 4.56
C ALA A 155 -9.34 -0.59 5.53
N LEU A 156 -9.50 -1.90 5.39
CA LEU A 156 -10.38 -2.67 6.25
C LEU A 156 -9.83 -2.84 7.67
N ALA A 157 -8.51 -2.96 7.82
CA ALA A 157 -7.88 -2.98 9.14
C ALA A 157 -8.22 -1.72 9.96
N LEU A 158 -8.13 -0.55 9.31
CA LEU A 158 -8.53 0.71 9.91
C LEU A 158 -10.01 0.72 10.26
N ALA A 159 -10.89 0.32 9.34
CA ALA A 159 -12.33 0.28 9.61
C ALA A 159 -12.69 -0.64 10.80
N LEU A 160 -12.11 -1.84 10.84
CA LEU A 160 -12.30 -2.80 11.93
C LEU A 160 -11.79 -2.24 13.26
N HIS A 161 -10.64 -1.58 13.27
CA HIS A 161 -10.10 -0.94 14.46
C HIS A 161 -11.03 0.15 15.02
N GLU A 162 -11.55 1.01 14.15
CA GLU A 162 -12.49 2.08 14.56
C GLU A 162 -13.82 1.49 15.03
N LEU A 163 -14.34 0.45 14.37
CA LEU A 163 -15.56 -0.24 14.80
C LEU A 163 -15.37 -0.91 16.16
N ALA A 164 -14.25 -1.62 16.37
CA ALA A 164 -13.95 -2.29 17.63
C ALA A 164 -13.77 -1.27 18.78
N THR A 165 -13.06 -0.16 18.54
CA THR A 165 -12.92 0.89 19.55
C THR A 165 -14.25 1.56 19.87
N ASN A 166 -15.11 1.82 18.87
CA ASN A 166 -16.45 2.35 19.10
C ASN A 166 -17.33 1.37 19.88
N ALA A 167 -17.31 0.08 19.55
CA ALA A 167 -18.06 -0.94 20.27
C ALA A 167 -17.64 -1.03 21.75
N VAL A 168 -16.35 -0.93 22.05
CA VAL A 168 -15.85 -0.95 23.44
C VAL A 168 -16.21 0.32 24.20
N ARG A 169 -16.19 1.49 23.56
CA ARG A 169 -16.44 2.78 24.21
C ARG A 169 -17.93 3.09 24.39
N HIS A 170 -18.74 2.70 23.41
CA HIS A 170 -20.12 3.15 23.26
C HIS A 170 -21.10 1.98 23.12
N GLY A 171 -20.67 0.76 23.46
CA GLY A 171 -21.44 -0.48 23.31
C GLY A 171 -22.94 -0.24 23.48
N SER A 172 -23.68 -0.55 22.42
CA SER A 172 -25.13 -0.33 22.33
C SER A 172 -25.89 -0.98 23.47
#